data_AF-A0A6N7VQ42-F1
#
_entry.id   AF-A0A6N7VQ42-F1
#
_cell.length_a   1.000
_cell.length_b   1.000
_cell.length_c   1.000
_cell.angle_alpha   90.00
_cell.angle_beta   90.00
_cell.angle_gamma   90.00
#
_symmetry.space_group_name_H-M   'P 1'
#
loop_
_entity.id
_entity.type
_entity.pdbx_description
1 polymer ?
#
loop_
_entity_poly.entity_id
_entity_poly.type
_entity_poly.pdbx_seq_one_letter_code
_entity_poly.pdbx_strand_id
1 'polypeptide(L)' 'MKANIITKDMSLLLGFRLGGIDGCLIDKNDQILKNFNQYSRNKETALIIFSKDCYELIKDEVESFRQIKDKPLIVVLD' A
#
# COMPACT_ATOMS: atom_id res chain seq x y z
N MET A 1 -2.17 4.62 15.19
CA MET A 1 -1.24 4.49 14.04
C MET A 1 -1.55 3.17 13.38
N LYS A 2 -1.78 3.16 12.07
CA LYS A 2 -2.25 2.00 11.31
C LYS A 2 -1.27 1.65 10.19
N ALA A 3 -1.15 0.36 9.90
CA ALA A 3 -0.50 -0.14 8.71
C ALA A 3 -1.57 -0.63 7.73
N ASN A 4 -1.34 -0.44 6.43
CA ASN A 4 -2.24 -0.91 5.40
C ASN A 4 -1.47 -1.63 4.29
N ILE A 5 -1.99 -2.77 3.82
CA ILE A 5 -1.43 -3.48 2.66
C ILE A 5 -2.28 -3.30 1.39
N ILE A 6 -1.61 -3.12 0.25
CA ILE A 6 -2.18 -3.12 -1.09
C ILE A 6 -1.55 -4.30 -1.84
N THR A 7 -2.36 -5.30 -2.19
CA THR A 7 -1.87 -6.52 -2.83
C THR A 7 -2.90 -7.14 -3.77
N LYS A 8 -2.44 -7.92 -4.75
CA LYS A 8 -3.27 -8.83 -5.55
C LYS A 8 -3.26 -10.26 -5.01
N ASP A 9 -2.38 -10.55 -4.05
CA ASP A 9 -2.24 -11.86 -3.43
C ASP A 9 -3.17 -11.98 -2.20
N MET A 10 -4.16 -12.86 -2.33
CA MET A 10 -5.11 -13.17 -1.26
C MET A 10 -4.43 -13.82 -0.05
N SER A 11 -3.42 -14.66 -0.25
CA SER A 11 -2.67 -15.32 0.82
C SER A 11 -1.93 -14.28 1.66
N LEU A 12 -1.28 -13.33 0.98
CA LEU A 12 -0.60 -12.21 1.62
C LEU A 12 -1.59 -11.38 2.45
N LEU A 13 -2.71 -10.97 1.85
CA LEU A 13 -3.75 -10.20 2.55
C LEU A 13 -4.26 -10.91 3.81
N LEU A 14 -4.53 -12.22 3.70
CA LEU A 14 -4.98 -13.02 4.84
C LEU A 14 -3.93 -13.06 5.95
N GLY A 15 -2.66 -13.27 5.60
CA GLY A 15 -1.56 -13.27 6.57
C GLY A 15 -1.46 -11.95 7.33
N PHE A 16 -1.55 -10.81 6.63
CA PHE A 16 -1.53 -9.49 7.26
C PHE A 16 -2.75 -9.24 8.13
N ARG A 17 -3.95 -9.66 7.71
CA ARG A 17 -5.17 -9.53 8.51
C ARG A 17 -5.10 -10.33 9.81
N LEU A 18 -4.52 -11.53 9.78
CA LEU A 18 -4.28 -12.32 10.99
C LEU A 18 -3.35 -11.58 11.98
N GLY A 19 -2.41 -10.79 11.46
CA GLY A 19 -1.55 -9.90 12.25
C GLY A 19 -2.19 -8.57 12.65
N GLY A 20 -3.49 -8.37 12.41
CA GLY A 20 -4.20 -7.11 12.72
C GLY A 20 -3.89 -5.96 11.77
N ILE A 21 -3.34 -6.25 10.58
CA ILE A 21 -3.05 -5.27 9.54
C ILE A 21 -4.15 -5.33 8.48
N ASP A 22 -4.88 -4.24 8.33
CA ASP A 22 -5.92 -4.10 7.31
C ASP A 22 -5.33 -3.88 5.91
N GLY A 23 -6.13 -4.12 4.88
CA GLY A 23 -5.68 -3.90 3.51
C GLY A 23 -6.72 -4.24 2.45
N CYS A 24 -6.33 -3.97 1.21
CA CYS A 24 -7.14 -4.17 0.02
C CYS A 24 -6.56 -5.28 -0.85
N LEU A 25 -7.44 -6.20 -1.26
CA LEU A 25 -7.22 -7.04 -2.42
C LEU A 25 -7.57 -6.22 -3.67
N ILE A 26 -6.66 -6.14 -4.62
CA ILE A 26 -6.84 -5.36 -5.85
C ILE A 26 -7.29 -6.28 -6.97
N ASP A 27 -8.52 -6.08 -7.46
CA ASP A 27 -9.01 -6.81 -8.64
C ASP A 27 -8.68 -6.08 -9.95
N LYS A 28 -8.50 -4.75 -9.91
CA LYS A 28 -8.24 -3.92 -11.09
C LYS A 28 -7.14 -2.89 -10.82
N ASN A 29 -6.26 -2.68 -11.80
CA ASN A 29 -5.07 -1.82 -11.66
C ASN A 29 -5.39 -0.36 -11.29
N ASP A 30 -6.52 0.17 -11.77
CA ASP A 30 -7.02 1.52 -11.48
C ASP A 30 -7.30 1.75 -9.98
N GLN A 31 -7.53 0.68 -9.22
CA GLN A 31 -7.77 0.77 -7.78
C GLN A 31 -6.48 0.98 -6.97
N ILE A 32 -5.31 0.63 -7.50
CA ILE A 32 -4.04 0.70 -6.76
C ILE A 32 -3.73 2.16 -6.42
N LEU A 33 -3.71 3.03 -7.43
CA LEU A 33 -3.41 4.45 -7.25
C LEU A 33 -4.45 5.14 -6.37
N LYS A 34 -5.72 4.77 -6.50
CA LYS A 34 -6.81 5.29 -5.65
C LYS A 34 -6.58 4.97 -4.17
N ASN A 35 -6.31 3.69 -3.86
CA ASN A 35 -6.08 3.25 -2.48
C ASN A 35 -4.78 3.85 -1.92
N PHE A 36 -3.72 3.91 -2.72
CA PHE A 36 -2.47 4.57 -2.34
C PHE A 36 -2.70 6.03 -1.95
N ASN A 37 -3.39 6.81 -2.81
CA ASN A 37 -3.73 8.21 -2.52
C ASN A 37 -4.59 8.39 -1.27
N GLN A 38 -5.52 7.46 -1.03
CA GLN A 38 -6.36 7.49 0.17
C GLN A 38 -5.51 7.25 1.42
N TYR A 39 -4.64 6.25 1.41
CA TYR A 39 -3.80 5.90 2.55
C TYR A 39 -2.70 6.93 2.80
N SER A 40 -2.11 7.50 1.76
CA SER A 40 -1.04 8.49 1.87
C SER A 40 -1.50 9.83 2.44
N ARG A 41 -2.79 10.16 2.27
CA ARG A 41 -3.41 11.37 2.84
C ARG A 41 -3.97 11.16 4.25
N ASN A 42 -4.14 9.90 4.68
CA ASN A 42 -4.67 9.58 5.99
C ASN A 42 -3.57 9.76 7.05
N LYS A 43 -3.79 10.71 7.98
CA LYS A 43 -2.84 11.02 9.07
C LYS A 43 -2.66 9.87 10.07
N GLU A 44 -3.58 8.91 10.12
CA GLU A 44 -3.44 7.73 10.99
C GLU A 44 -2.56 6.64 10.37
N THR A 45 -2.38 6.65 9.06
CA THR A 45 -1.54 5.69 8.34
C THR A 45 -0.08 6.01 8.63
N ALA A 46 0.61 5.04 9.21
CA ALA A 46 2.04 5.12 9.46
C ALA A 46 2.85 4.36 8.40
N LEU A 47 2.26 3.30 7.84
CA LEU A 47 2.93 2.37 6.94
C LEU A 47 1.97 1.92 5.83
N ILE A 48 2.44 1.96 4.59
CA ILE A 48 1.79 1.35 3.43
C ILE A 48 2.70 0.23 2.91
N ILE A 49 2.16 -0.98 2.82
CA ILE A 49 2.84 -2.17 2.34
C ILE A 49 2.30 -2.51 0.95
N PHE A 50 3.19 -2.85 0.02
CA PHE A 50 2.82 -3.30 -1.32
C PHE A 50 3.36 -4.71 -1.57
N SER A 51 2.60 -5.53 -2.30
CA SER A 51 3.22 -6.58 -3.10
C SER A 51 3.95 -5.95 -4.30
N LYS A 52 5.08 -6.53 -4.71
CA LYS A 52 5.94 -5.99 -5.78
C LYS A 52 5.18 -5.68 -7.07
N ASP A 53 4.30 -6.58 -7.48
CA ASP A 53 3.46 -6.43 -8.67
C ASP A 53 2.50 -5.23 -8.60
N CYS A 54 1.99 -4.91 -7.41
CA CYS A 54 1.18 -3.70 -7.21
C CYS A 54 2.04 -2.43 -7.23
N TYR A 55 3.22 -2.48 -6.61
CA TYR A 55 4.14 -1.35 -6.56
C TYR A 55 4.63 -0.95 -7.95
N GLU A 56 5.07 -1.92 -8.77
CA GLU A 56 5.62 -1.62 -10.10
C GLU A 56 4.60 -0.96 -11.04
N LEU A 57 3.30 -1.13 -10.79
CA LEU A 57 2.22 -0.48 -11.57
C LEU A 57 2.02 1.01 -11.27
N ILE A 58 2.48 1.49 -10.11
CA ILE A 58 2.34 2.89 -9.67
C ILE A 58 3.66 3.46 -9.13
N LYS A 59 4.78 2.91 -9.61
CA LYS A 59 6.11 3.16 -9.10
C LYS A 59 6.47 4.63 -9.15
N ASP A 60 6.21 5.28 -10.28
CA ASP A 60 6.56 6.68 -10.51
C ASP A 60 5.82 7.59 -9.53
N GLU A 61 4.54 7.31 -9.25
CA GLU A 61 3.74 8.06 -8.28
C GLU A 61 4.21 7.84 -6.84
N VAL A 62 4.59 6.61 -6.50
CA VAL A 62 5.12 6.26 -5.17
C VAL A 62 6.48 6.91 -4.92
N GLU A 63 7.39 6.87 -5.90
CA GLU A 63 8.70 7.51 -5.78
C GLU A 63 8.60 9.03 -5.74
N SER A 64 7.73 9.62 -6.57
CA SER A 64 7.42 11.06 -6.52
C SER A 64 6.88 11.46 -5.14
N PHE A 65 6.01 10.62 -4.56
CA PHE A 65 5.51 10.85 -3.20
C PHE A 65 6.63 10.81 -2.15
N ARG A 66 7.51 9.80 -2.19
CA ARG A 66 8.64 9.63 -1.24
C ARG A 66 9.59 10.82 -1.26
N GLN A 67 9.79 11.46 -2.41
CA GLN A 67 10.64 12.65 -2.53
C GLN A 67 10.05 13.90 -1.85
N ILE A 68 8.72 14.00 -1.80
CA ILE A 68 8.00 15.18 -1.31
C ILE A 68 7.55 15.01 0.15
N LYS A 69 7.28 13.77 0.58
CA LYS A 69 6.60 13.44 1.82
C LYS A 69 7.37 12.39 2.62
N ASP A 70 7.60 12.69 3.89
CA ASP A 70 8.33 11.79 4.80
C ASP A 70 7.45 10.67 5.38
N LYS A 71 6.11 10.79 5.27
CA LYS A 71 5.13 9.85 5.83
C LYS A 71 3.89 9.72 4.93
N PRO A 72 3.24 8.53 4.88
CA PRO A 72 3.61 7.28 5.58
C PRO A 72 4.83 6.58 4.98
N LEU A 73 5.49 5.73 5.77
CA LEU A 73 6.55 4.85 5.28
C LEU A 73 5.98 3.89 4.24
N ILE A 74 6.72 3.61 3.17
CA ILE A 74 6.30 2.69 2.11
C ILE A 74 7.26 1.52 2.07
N VAL A 75 6.73 0.29 2.18
CA VAL A 75 7.50 -0.96 2.12
C VAL A 75 6.98 -1.80 0.96
N VAL A 76 7.89 -2.42 0.21
CA VAL A 76 7.57 -3.30 -0.91
C VAL A 76 8.08 -4.70 -0.56
N LEU A 77 7.20 -5.69 -0.68
CA LEU A 77 7.50 -7.11 -0.46
C LEU A 77 7.71 -7.79 -1.81
N ASP A 78 8.79 -8.56 -1.93
CA ASP A 78 9.10 -9.40 -3.10
C ASP A 78 8.13 -10.59 -3.25
#